data_AF-A0A8B6EJ16-F1
#
_entry.id   AF-A0A8B6EJ16-F1
#
_cell.length_a   1.000
_cell.length_b   1.000
_cell.length_c   1.000
_cell.angle_alpha   90.00
_cell.angle_beta   90.00
_cell.angle_gamma   90.00
#
_symmetry.space_group_name_H-M   'P 1'
#
loop_
_entity.id
_entity.type
_entity.pdbx_description
1 polymer ?
#
loop_
_entity_poly.entity_id
_entity_poly.type
_entity_poly.pdbx_seq_one_letter_code
_entity_poly.pdbx_strand_id
1 'polypeptide(L)'
;MDPNQMRALDQCHPDILRDVDIDKQFLLRMYIDNIITQAQSDEIEQETTRRAKASKLLEVLPRRGPSCFRQFVNKLRQDYPWIAEKLDTEHEKAKREIPKDINTKLLDVYNNQLCRLVHGLYDQSSVLPLETHPEYLVNQISDSVRILHSRCYRSLGISLRDQDPIMTCLSLSQLIDRKVHCLQNSLTEMKWSLHEEKKKKNKSNIIVLDQKYEKEITKTKKALEKQKEANKKLESSLKVKTKQILSLSRESTTLQTQNQQLKERVQELESALVYQRQSSQVSMITEWKM
;
A
#
# COMPACT_ATOMS: atom_id res chain seq x y z
N MET A 1 -40.86 0.62 -36.34
CA MET A 1 -40.70 -0.38 -37.40
C MET A 1 -39.46 -1.21 -37.05
N ASP A 2 -39.46 -2.51 -37.32
CA ASP A 2 -38.31 -3.36 -36.98
C ASP A 2 -37.12 -3.11 -37.94
N PRO A 3 -35.86 -3.30 -37.51
CA PRO A 3 -34.69 -3.04 -38.34
C PRO A 3 -34.68 -3.81 -39.67
N ASN A 4 -35.22 -5.03 -39.67
CA ASN A 4 -35.31 -5.85 -40.89
C ASN A 4 -36.35 -5.30 -41.87
N GLN A 5 -37.46 -4.74 -41.37
CA GLN A 5 -38.48 -4.09 -42.19
C GLN A 5 -37.95 -2.77 -42.79
N MET A 6 -37.13 -2.03 -42.02
CA MET A 6 -36.47 -0.81 -42.52
C MET A 6 -35.50 -1.15 -43.65
N ARG A 7 -34.67 -2.18 -43.48
CA ARG A 7 -33.76 -2.66 -44.55
C ARG A 7 -34.52 -3.08 -45.81
N ALA A 8 -35.63 -3.78 -45.65
CA ALA A 8 -36.48 -4.18 -46.78
C ALA A 8 -37.07 -2.96 -47.50
N LEU A 9 -37.54 -1.95 -46.76
CA LEU A 9 -37.98 -0.67 -47.34
C LEU A 9 -36.85 0.06 -48.06
N ASP A 10 -35.65 0.13 -47.49
CA ASP A 10 -34.50 0.80 -48.10
C ASP A 10 -34.09 0.11 -49.42
N GLN A 11 -34.12 -1.22 -49.45
CA GLN A 11 -33.80 -2.00 -50.65
C GLN A 11 -34.85 -1.87 -51.75
N CYS A 12 -36.13 -1.73 -51.39
CA CYS A 12 -37.23 -1.52 -52.34
C CYS A 12 -37.54 -0.05 -52.62
N HIS A 13 -36.90 0.89 -51.90
CA HIS A 13 -37.04 2.33 -52.04
C HIS A 13 -36.96 2.82 -53.50
N PRO A 14 -35.97 2.41 -54.32
CA PRO A 14 -35.90 2.89 -55.71
C PRO A 14 -37.07 2.44 -56.58
N ASP A 15 -37.62 1.24 -56.35
CA ASP A 15 -38.73 0.72 -57.13
C ASP A 15 -40.06 1.36 -56.71
N ILE A 16 -40.26 1.60 -55.40
CA ILE A 16 -41.43 2.30 -54.88
C ILE A 16 -41.51 3.72 -55.46
N LEU A 17 -40.38 4.45 -55.48
CA LEU A 17 -40.32 5.80 -56.05
C LEU A 17 -40.59 5.86 -57.55
N ARG A 18 -40.34 4.76 -58.28
CA ARG A 18 -40.50 4.68 -59.73
C ARG A 18 -41.92 4.26 -60.12
N ASP A 19 -42.51 3.33 -59.38
CA ASP A 19 -43.68 2.58 -59.85
C ASP A 19 -44.96 2.87 -59.06
N VAL A 20 -44.89 3.52 -57.88
CA VAL A 20 -46.07 3.82 -57.04
C VAL A 20 -46.58 5.23 -57.27
N ASP A 21 -47.82 5.33 -57.74
CA ASP A 21 -48.59 6.57 -57.80
C ASP A 21 -49.34 6.76 -56.48
N ILE A 22 -49.01 7.83 -55.76
CA ILE A 22 -49.68 8.24 -54.52
C ILE A 22 -50.74 9.28 -54.87
N ASP A 23 -51.92 8.77 -55.23
CA ASP A 23 -53.09 9.59 -55.47
C ASP A 23 -53.87 9.85 -54.17
N LYS A 24 -54.86 10.75 -54.25
CA LYS A 24 -55.69 11.13 -53.11
C LYS A 24 -56.45 9.92 -52.54
N GLN A 25 -56.82 8.97 -53.40
CA GLN A 25 -57.54 7.77 -52.98
C GLN A 25 -56.64 6.80 -52.22
N PHE A 26 -55.38 6.63 -52.63
CA PHE A 26 -54.37 5.84 -51.93
C PHE A 26 -54.06 6.43 -50.56
N LEU A 27 -53.83 7.75 -50.46
CA LEU A 27 -53.63 8.43 -49.18
C LEU A 27 -54.83 8.28 -48.24
N LEU A 28 -56.06 8.39 -48.77
CA LEU A 28 -57.28 8.16 -47.99
C LEU A 28 -57.34 6.71 -47.45
N ARG A 29 -57.00 5.71 -48.27
CA ARG A 29 -56.92 4.30 -47.82
C ARG A 29 -55.87 4.10 -46.72
N MET A 30 -54.75 4.83 -46.79
CA MET A 30 -53.72 4.79 -45.74
C MET A 30 -54.15 5.49 -44.45
N TYR A 31 -54.91 6.58 -44.56
CA TYR A 31 -55.46 7.29 -43.41
C TYR A 31 -56.52 6.46 -42.68
N ILE A 32 -57.46 5.83 -43.41
CA ILE A 32 -58.52 5.00 -42.82
C ILE A 32 -57.94 3.83 -42.01
N ASP A 33 -56.87 3.21 -42.51
CA ASP A 33 -56.17 2.12 -41.83
C ASP A 33 -55.24 2.60 -40.70
N ASN A 34 -55.21 3.91 -40.41
CA ASN A 34 -54.35 4.56 -39.42
C ASN A 34 -52.84 4.35 -39.68
N ILE A 35 -52.44 4.20 -40.94
CA ILE A 35 -51.02 4.12 -41.33
C ILE A 35 -50.37 5.50 -41.26
N ILE A 36 -51.11 6.54 -41.67
CA ILE A 36 -50.70 7.96 -41.64
C ILE A 36 -51.77 8.81 -40.95
N THR A 37 -51.40 9.96 -40.38
CA THR A 37 -52.38 10.92 -39.81
C THR A 37 -52.87 11.90 -40.86
N GLN A 38 -54.01 12.56 -40.60
CA GLN A 38 -54.56 13.60 -41.48
C GLN A 38 -53.51 14.66 -41.84
N ALA A 39 -52.80 15.21 -40.85
CA ALA A 39 -51.74 16.18 -41.10
C ALA A 39 -50.63 15.67 -42.04
N GLN A 40 -50.29 14.38 -41.97
CA GLN A 40 -49.28 13.78 -42.87
C GLN A 40 -49.84 13.49 -44.25
N SER A 41 -51.12 13.12 -44.34
CA SER A 41 -51.81 13.00 -45.63
C SER A 41 -51.81 14.34 -46.35
N ASP A 42 -52.12 15.43 -45.64
CA ASP A 42 -52.14 16.79 -46.19
C ASP A 42 -50.73 17.24 -46.60
N GLU A 43 -49.71 16.97 -45.78
CA GLU A 43 -48.30 17.24 -46.10
C GLU A 43 -47.82 16.48 -47.34
N ILE A 44 -48.19 15.20 -47.48
CA ILE A 44 -47.84 14.41 -48.67
C ILE A 44 -48.62 14.91 -49.90
N GLU A 45 -49.89 15.33 -49.75
CA GLU A 45 -50.70 15.84 -50.86
C GLU A 45 -50.12 17.14 -51.46
N GLN A 46 -49.51 17.99 -50.62
CA GLN A 46 -48.87 19.25 -51.01
C GLN A 46 -47.63 19.10 -51.91
N GLU A 47 -47.02 17.91 -51.96
CA GLU A 47 -45.87 17.66 -52.83
C GLU A 47 -46.26 17.72 -54.31
N THR A 48 -45.41 18.35 -55.14
CA THR A 48 -45.75 18.65 -56.54
C THR A 48 -45.49 17.50 -57.50
N THR A 49 -44.59 16.58 -57.14
CA THR A 49 -44.22 15.44 -57.99
C THR A 49 -44.60 14.12 -57.35
N ARG A 50 -44.99 13.15 -58.16
CA ARG A 50 -45.25 11.77 -57.70
C ARG A 50 -44.09 11.21 -56.86
N ARG A 51 -42.86 11.43 -57.34
CA ARG A 51 -41.65 10.92 -56.66
C ARG A 51 -41.47 11.58 -55.29
N ALA A 52 -41.73 12.88 -55.17
CA ALA A 52 -41.67 13.58 -53.88
C ALA A 52 -42.75 13.07 -52.92
N LYS A 53 -43.97 12.82 -53.40
CA LYS A 53 -45.05 12.17 -52.62
C LYS A 53 -44.59 10.82 -52.07
N ALA A 54 -44.02 9.97 -52.93
CA ALA A 54 -43.54 8.65 -52.55
C ALA A 54 -42.36 8.70 -51.57
N SER A 55 -41.42 9.62 -51.76
CA SER A 55 -40.31 9.83 -50.84
C SER A 55 -40.82 10.28 -49.46
N LYS A 56 -41.75 11.23 -49.43
CA LYS A 56 -42.32 11.75 -48.19
C LYS A 56 -43.10 10.69 -47.42
N LEU A 57 -43.85 9.84 -48.13
CA LEU A 57 -44.52 8.70 -47.51
C LEU A 57 -43.51 7.73 -46.87
N LEU A 58 -42.46 7.36 -47.60
CA LEU A 58 -41.42 6.44 -47.11
C LEU A 58 -40.63 7.01 -45.91
N GLU A 59 -40.50 8.33 -45.77
CA GLU A 59 -39.92 8.97 -44.58
C GLU A 59 -40.82 8.86 -43.34
N VAL A 60 -42.13 8.84 -43.54
CA VAL A 60 -43.14 8.81 -42.47
C VAL A 60 -43.33 7.40 -41.92
N LEU A 61 -43.33 6.37 -42.78
CA LEU A 61 -43.63 4.98 -42.40
C LEU A 61 -42.76 4.43 -41.26
N PRO A 62 -41.42 4.61 -41.22
CA PRO A 62 -40.59 4.07 -40.15
C PRO A 62 -40.94 4.64 -38.76
N ARG A 63 -41.43 5.89 -38.70
CA ARG A 63 -41.76 6.60 -37.45
C ARG A 63 -43.09 6.15 -36.83
N ARG A 64 -43.95 5.45 -37.59
CA ARG A 64 -45.32 5.08 -37.18
C ARG A 64 -45.43 3.78 -36.41
N GLY A 65 -44.36 2.97 -36.34
CA GLY A 65 -44.31 1.77 -35.51
C GLY A 65 -44.25 0.45 -36.31
N PRO A 66 -44.28 -0.71 -35.62
CA PRO A 66 -44.01 -2.03 -36.22
C PRO A 66 -45.17 -2.60 -37.05
N SER A 67 -46.42 -2.20 -36.79
CA SER A 67 -47.61 -2.63 -37.56
C SER A 67 -47.71 -1.95 -38.93
N CYS A 68 -47.11 -0.77 -39.06
CA CYS A 68 -47.18 0.09 -40.23
C CYS A 68 -46.64 -0.59 -41.50
N PHE A 69 -45.54 -1.35 -41.39
CA PHE A 69 -44.95 -2.07 -42.53
C PHE A 69 -45.93 -3.06 -43.15
N ARG A 70 -46.53 -3.93 -42.32
CA ARG A 70 -47.46 -4.97 -42.78
C ARG A 70 -48.71 -4.37 -43.40
N GLN A 71 -49.24 -3.30 -42.80
CA GLN A 71 -50.42 -2.61 -43.35
C GLN A 71 -50.11 -1.92 -44.67
N PHE A 72 -48.95 -1.27 -44.78
CA PHE A 72 -48.49 -0.67 -46.04
C PHE A 72 -48.31 -1.71 -47.15
N VAL A 73 -47.64 -2.82 -46.87
CA VAL A 73 -47.49 -3.94 -47.83
C VAL A 73 -48.86 -4.47 -48.26
N ASN A 74 -49.81 -4.59 -47.33
CA ASN A 74 -51.17 -5.04 -47.65
C ASN A 74 -51.92 -4.06 -48.57
N LYS A 75 -51.73 -2.75 -48.41
CA LYS A 75 -52.28 -1.75 -49.34
C LYS A 75 -51.62 -1.84 -50.70
N LEU A 76 -50.29 -1.99 -50.74
CA LEU A 76 -49.56 -2.19 -51.99
C LEU A 76 -49.99 -3.45 -52.72
N ARG A 77 -50.41 -4.54 -52.04
CA ARG A 77 -50.90 -5.75 -52.72
C ARG A 77 -52.13 -5.51 -53.62
N GLN A 78 -52.94 -4.49 -53.32
CA GLN A 78 -54.16 -4.23 -54.08
C GLN A 78 -53.86 -3.61 -55.45
N ASP A 79 -52.94 -2.64 -55.48
CA ASP A 79 -52.66 -1.84 -56.68
C ASP A 79 -51.28 -2.16 -57.32
N TYR A 80 -50.33 -2.65 -56.52
CA TYR A 80 -48.93 -2.89 -56.89
C TYR A 80 -48.40 -4.23 -56.34
N PRO A 81 -48.99 -5.38 -56.73
CA PRO A 81 -48.67 -6.69 -56.15
C PRO A 81 -47.20 -7.09 -56.28
N TRP A 82 -46.52 -6.70 -57.36
CA TRP A 82 -45.10 -7.01 -57.57
C TRP A 82 -44.17 -6.30 -56.57
N ILE A 83 -44.51 -5.09 -56.14
CA ILE A 83 -43.75 -4.34 -55.13
C ILE A 83 -43.96 -4.96 -53.76
N ALA A 84 -45.19 -5.36 -53.45
CA ALA A 84 -45.51 -6.04 -52.20
C ALA A 84 -44.76 -7.38 -52.08
N GLU A 85 -44.73 -8.19 -53.14
CA GLU A 85 -43.99 -9.46 -53.17
C GLU A 85 -42.47 -9.24 -53.03
N LYS A 86 -41.93 -8.21 -53.67
CA LYS A 86 -40.52 -7.83 -53.53
C LYS A 86 -40.20 -7.42 -52.09
N LEU A 87 -41.06 -6.61 -51.46
CA LEU A 87 -40.91 -6.19 -50.07
C LEU A 87 -40.94 -7.38 -49.09
N ASP A 88 -41.84 -8.34 -49.30
CA ASP A 88 -41.87 -9.57 -48.48
C ASP A 88 -40.59 -10.38 -48.67
N THR A 89 -40.11 -10.51 -49.90
CA THR A 89 -38.89 -11.26 -50.23
C THR A 89 -37.66 -10.65 -49.59
N GLU A 90 -37.50 -9.33 -49.68
CA GLU A 90 -36.38 -8.62 -49.03
C GLU A 90 -36.50 -8.63 -47.50
N HIS A 91 -37.72 -8.59 -46.95
CA HIS A 91 -37.94 -8.75 -45.51
C HIS A 91 -37.56 -10.15 -45.00
N GLU A 92 -37.92 -11.21 -45.73
CA GLU A 92 -37.53 -12.58 -45.39
C GLU A 92 -36.02 -12.81 -45.52
N LYS A 93 -35.36 -12.20 -46.53
CA LYS A 93 -33.89 -12.18 -46.60
C LYS A 93 -33.28 -11.46 -45.40
N ALA A 94 -33.79 -10.28 -45.04
CA ALA A 94 -33.32 -9.51 -43.89
C ALA A 94 -33.53 -10.25 -42.56
N LYS A 95 -34.54 -11.12 -42.43
CA LYS A 95 -34.71 -12.00 -41.26
C LYS A 95 -33.69 -13.15 -41.20
N ARG A 96 -33.32 -13.71 -42.35
CA ARG A 96 -32.40 -14.86 -42.44
C ARG A 96 -30.94 -14.47 -42.25
N GLU A 97 -30.59 -13.22 -42.53
CA GLU A 97 -29.27 -12.68 -42.19
C GLU A 97 -29.18 -12.43 -40.67
N ILE A 98 -28.59 -13.38 -39.94
CA ILE A 98 -28.13 -13.16 -38.55
C ILE A 98 -27.32 -11.86 -38.55
N PRO A 99 -27.58 -10.89 -37.66
CA PRO A 99 -26.81 -9.65 -37.63
C PRO A 99 -25.33 -9.98 -37.49
N LYS A 100 -24.55 -9.81 -38.57
CA LYS A 100 -23.08 -10.00 -38.61
C LYS A 100 -22.38 -9.22 -37.48
N ASP A 101 -23.04 -8.19 -36.98
CA ASP A 101 -22.64 -7.38 -35.83
C ASP A 101 -22.56 -8.16 -34.49
N ILE A 102 -23.41 -9.16 -34.25
CA ILE A 102 -23.37 -9.93 -32.99
C ILE A 102 -22.21 -10.93 -32.98
N ASN A 103 -22.01 -11.65 -34.10
CA ASN A 103 -20.94 -12.65 -34.17
C ASN A 103 -19.56 -11.98 -34.15
N THR A 104 -19.41 -10.83 -34.82
CA THR A 104 -18.17 -10.04 -34.77
C THR A 104 -17.88 -9.52 -33.37
N LYS A 105 -18.88 -9.03 -32.63
CA LYS A 105 -18.72 -8.61 -31.23
C LYS A 105 -18.33 -9.76 -30.30
N LEU A 106 -18.96 -10.92 -30.44
CA LEU A 106 -18.62 -12.10 -29.62
C LEU A 106 -17.22 -12.62 -29.95
N LEU A 107 -16.85 -12.61 -31.23
CA LEU A 107 -15.54 -13.06 -31.68
C LEU A 107 -14.43 -12.11 -31.20
N ASP A 108 -14.71 -10.80 -31.18
CA ASP A 108 -13.84 -9.80 -30.58
C ASP A 108 -13.63 -10.04 -29.07
N VAL A 109 -14.71 -10.27 -28.32
CA VAL A 109 -14.62 -10.59 -26.88
C VAL A 109 -13.80 -11.86 -26.64
N TYR A 110 -14.02 -12.92 -27.42
CA TYR A 110 -13.26 -14.16 -27.27
C TYR A 110 -11.78 -13.97 -27.64
N ASN A 111 -11.48 -13.51 -28.86
CA ASN A 111 -10.11 -13.47 -29.37
C ASN A 111 -9.26 -12.39 -28.69
N ASN A 112 -9.82 -11.20 -28.42
CA ASN A 112 -9.04 -10.08 -27.91
C ASN A 112 -9.01 -9.99 -26.38
N GLN A 113 -10.04 -10.50 -25.69
CA GLN A 113 -10.12 -10.39 -24.23
C GLN A 113 -9.86 -11.74 -23.55
N LEU A 114 -10.65 -12.77 -23.87
CA LEU A 114 -10.59 -14.04 -23.13
C LEU A 114 -9.42 -14.93 -23.53
N CYS A 115 -9.13 -15.06 -24.82
CA CYS A 115 -8.06 -15.92 -25.32
C CYS A 115 -6.69 -15.52 -24.75
N ARG A 116 -6.41 -14.21 -24.71
CA ARG A 116 -5.18 -13.66 -24.10
C ARG A 116 -5.07 -13.94 -22.61
N LEU A 117 -6.20 -13.91 -21.89
CA LEU A 117 -6.24 -14.17 -20.44
C LEU A 117 -6.09 -15.67 -20.13
N VAL A 118 -6.67 -16.55 -20.95
CA VAL A 118 -6.60 -18.01 -20.77
C VAL A 118 -5.27 -18.59 -21.22
N HIS A 119 -4.77 -18.20 -22.39
CA HIS A 119 -3.60 -18.83 -23.00
C HIS A 119 -2.31 -18.04 -22.79
N GLY A 120 -2.38 -16.82 -22.25
CA GLY A 120 -1.24 -15.92 -22.08
C GLY A 120 -0.90 -15.20 -23.39
N LEU A 121 -0.03 -14.18 -23.30
CA LEU A 121 0.25 -13.24 -24.40
C LEU A 121 0.96 -13.87 -25.64
N TYR A 122 1.32 -15.15 -25.61
CA TYR A 122 2.22 -15.76 -26.57
C TYR A 122 1.60 -16.87 -27.45
N ASP A 123 0.36 -17.29 -27.21
CA ASP A 123 -0.26 -18.33 -28.03
C ASP A 123 -1.25 -17.74 -29.03
N GLN A 124 -0.78 -17.53 -30.27
CA GLN A 124 -1.59 -17.05 -31.39
C GLN A 124 -2.38 -18.19 -32.07
N SER A 125 -2.17 -19.44 -31.66
CA SER A 125 -2.73 -20.63 -32.31
C SER A 125 -4.19 -20.90 -31.94
N SER A 126 -4.72 -20.18 -30.95
CA SER A 126 -6.06 -20.37 -30.36
C SER A 126 -7.08 -19.31 -30.81
N VAL A 127 -6.75 -18.51 -31.83
CA VAL A 127 -7.68 -17.53 -32.42
C VAL A 127 -8.74 -18.24 -33.25
N LEU A 128 -10.02 -18.02 -32.94
CA LEU A 128 -11.13 -18.62 -33.68
C LEU A 128 -11.35 -17.91 -35.03
N PRO A 129 -11.64 -18.67 -36.12
CA PRO A 129 -11.93 -18.09 -37.43
C PRO A 129 -13.16 -17.17 -37.46
N LEU A 130 -13.24 -16.25 -38.43
CA LEU A 130 -14.38 -15.34 -38.60
C LEU A 130 -15.71 -16.06 -38.92
N GLU A 131 -15.65 -17.29 -39.44
CA GLU A 131 -16.82 -18.07 -39.86
C GLU A 131 -17.34 -19.03 -38.79
N THR A 132 -16.98 -18.79 -37.53
CA THR A 132 -17.38 -19.67 -36.43
C THR A 132 -18.87 -19.53 -36.12
N HIS A 133 -19.58 -20.66 -35.99
CA HIS A 133 -20.98 -20.70 -35.61
C HIS A 133 -21.17 -20.13 -34.18
N PRO A 134 -22.19 -19.28 -33.92
CA PRO A 134 -22.35 -18.58 -32.65
C PRO A 134 -22.49 -19.51 -31.45
N GLU A 135 -23.16 -20.67 -31.59
CA GLU A 135 -23.28 -21.64 -30.49
C GLU A 135 -21.93 -22.23 -30.07
N TYR A 136 -21.05 -22.50 -31.04
CA TYR A 136 -19.70 -22.98 -30.75
C TYR A 136 -18.88 -21.91 -30.03
N LEU A 137 -19.00 -20.65 -30.46
CA LEU A 137 -18.33 -19.51 -29.85
C LEU A 137 -18.76 -19.29 -28.39
N VAL A 138 -20.06 -19.40 -28.09
CA VAL A 138 -20.59 -19.31 -26.71
C VAL A 138 -20.03 -20.42 -25.83
N ASN A 139 -19.95 -21.65 -26.33
CA ASN A 139 -19.36 -22.77 -25.59
C ASN A 139 -17.87 -22.55 -25.31
N GLN A 140 -17.11 -22.07 -26.30
CA GLN A 140 -15.69 -21.75 -26.13
C GLN A 140 -15.45 -20.61 -25.13
N ILE A 141 -16.30 -19.58 -25.14
CA ILE A 141 -16.30 -18.51 -24.14
C ILE A 141 -16.56 -19.09 -22.74
N SER A 142 -17.58 -19.96 -22.61
CA SER A 142 -17.94 -20.58 -21.33
C SER A 142 -16.78 -21.42 -20.75
N ASP A 143 -16.16 -22.25 -21.57
CA ASP A 143 -15.01 -23.08 -21.16
C ASP A 143 -13.80 -22.22 -20.78
N SER A 144 -13.53 -21.16 -21.55
CA SER A 144 -12.47 -20.19 -21.26
C SER A 144 -12.67 -19.51 -19.90
N VAL A 145 -13.90 -19.07 -19.62
CA VAL A 145 -14.27 -18.48 -18.32
C VAL A 145 -14.09 -19.49 -17.19
N ARG A 146 -14.48 -20.76 -17.40
CA ARG A 146 -14.30 -21.83 -16.40
C ARG A 146 -12.82 -22.11 -16.11
N ILE A 147 -11.97 -22.12 -17.14
CA ILE A 147 -10.53 -22.28 -16.98
C ILE A 147 -9.93 -21.11 -16.21
N LEU A 148 -10.28 -19.87 -16.58
CA LEU A 148 -9.85 -18.65 -15.87
C LEU A 148 -10.24 -18.70 -14.40
N HIS A 149 -11.50 -19.03 -14.12
CA HIS A 149 -12.01 -19.19 -12.77
C HIS A 149 -11.15 -20.20 -11.98
N SER A 150 -10.88 -21.38 -12.53
CA SER A 150 -10.05 -22.38 -11.86
C SER A 150 -8.61 -21.91 -11.57
N ARG A 151 -8.01 -21.14 -12.49
CA ARG A 151 -6.67 -20.57 -12.33
C ARG A 151 -6.63 -19.50 -11.24
N CYS A 152 -7.62 -18.61 -11.23
CA CYS A 152 -7.75 -17.60 -10.18
C CYS A 152 -7.84 -18.25 -8.79
N TYR A 153 -8.67 -19.28 -8.62
CA TYR A 153 -8.79 -20.00 -7.35
C TYR A 153 -7.48 -20.66 -6.92
N ARG A 154 -6.76 -21.31 -7.84
CA ARG A 154 -5.43 -21.87 -7.55
C ARG A 154 -4.42 -20.78 -7.15
N SER A 155 -4.39 -19.66 -7.86
CA SER A 155 -3.46 -18.56 -7.57
C SER A 155 -3.72 -17.90 -6.22
N LEU A 156 -4.99 -17.85 -5.80
CA LEU A 156 -5.38 -17.38 -4.46
C LEU A 156 -5.08 -18.42 -3.37
N GLY A 157 -4.63 -19.63 -3.74
CA GLY A 157 -4.38 -20.73 -2.83
C GLY A 157 -5.65 -21.30 -2.22
N ILE A 158 -6.80 -21.12 -2.89
CA ILE A 158 -8.08 -21.66 -2.46
C ILE A 158 -8.17 -23.06 -3.05
N SER A 159 -8.04 -24.07 -2.20
CA SER A 159 -8.17 -25.47 -2.61
C SER A 159 -9.64 -25.73 -2.96
N LEU A 160 -9.94 -25.88 -4.25
CA LEU A 160 -11.25 -26.32 -4.75
C LEU A 160 -11.63 -27.76 -4.30
N ARG A 161 -10.78 -28.44 -3.50
CA ARG A 161 -11.07 -29.80 -3.00
C ARG A 161 -12.07 -29.81 -1.86
N ASP A 162 -12.25 -28.70 -1.16
CA ASP A 162 -13.28 -28.57 -0.14
C ASP A 162 -14.46 -27.85 -0.80
N GLN A 163 -15.37 -28.62 -1.37
CA GLN A 163 -16.64 -28.14 -1.93
C GLN A 163 -17.54 -27.64 -0.80
N ASP A 164 -17.13 -26.61 -0.06
CA ASP A 164 -18.04 -25.85 0.76
C ASP A 164 -19.00 -25.12 -0.21
N PRO A 165 -20.32 -25.39 -0.17
CA PRO A 165 -21.30 -24.79 -1.08
C PRO A 165 -21.34 -23.26 -0.99
N ILE A 166 -20.75 -22.70 0.07
CA ILE A 166 -20.67 -21.26 0.36
C ILE A 166 -19.57 -20.59 -0.47
N MET A 167 -18.53 -21.32 -0.88
CA MET A 167 -17.37 -20.74 -1.62
C MET A 167 -17.62 -20.56 -3.12
N THR A 168 -18.67 -21.17 -3.67
CA THR A 168 -19.08 -20.97 -5.08
C THR A 168 -19.94 -19.73 -5.29
N CYS A 169 -20.44 -19.10 -4.22
CA CYS A 169 -21.27 -17.90 -4.29
C CYS A 169 -20.54 -16.60 -3.89
N LEU A 170 -19.27 -16.67 -3.49
CA LEU A 170 -18.47 -15.48 -3.22
C LEU A 170 -17.93 -14.88 -4.53
N SER A 171 -18.12 -13.58 -4.69
CA SER A 171 -17.51 -12.84 -5.80
C SER A 171 -15.98 -12.87 -5.67
N LEU A 172 -15.29 -12.76 -6.81
CA LEU A 172 -13.82 -12.70 -6.84
C LEU A 172 -13.25 -11.62 -5.91
N SER A 173 -13.95 -10.48 -5.79
CA SER A 173 -13.57 -9.39 -4.88
C SER A 173 -13.51 -9.85 -3.41
N GLN A 174 -14.54 -10.57 -2.95
CA GLN A 174 -14.62 -11.07 -1.57
C GLN A 174 -13.54 -12.11 -1.28
N LEU A 175 -13.17 -12.93 -2.26
CA LEU A 175 -12.09 -13.91 -2.13
C LEU A 175 -10.72 -13.23 -2.03
N ILE A 176 -10.49 -12.18 -2.83
CA ILE A 176 -9.28 -11.36 -2.75
C ILE A 176 -9.19 -10.70 -1.37
N ASP A 177 -10.25 -10.05 -0.90
CA ASP A 177 -10.27 -9.37 0.40
C ASP A 177 -10.00 -10.34 1.55
N ARG A 178 -10.61 -11.53 1.51
CA ARG A 178 -10.37 -12.57 2.51
C ARG A 178 -8.92 -13.05 2.49
N LYS A 179 -8.32 -13.22 1.30
CA LYS A 179 -6.91 -13.63 1.18
C LYS A 179 -5.98 -12.53 1.69
N VAL A 180 -6.25 -11.28 1.34
CA VAL A 180 -5.51 -10.12 1.85
C VAL A 180 -5.59 -10.07 3.37
N HIS A 181 -6.77 -10.28 3.95
CA HIS A 181 -6.95 -10.33 5.40
C HIS A 181 -6.16 -11.48 6.05
N CYS A 182 -6.19 -12.70 5.48
CA CYS A 182 -5.38 -13.82 5.96
C CYS A 182 -3.87 -13.51 5.92
N LEU A 183 -3.40 -12.88 4.84
CA LEU A 183 -1.99 -12.48 4.71
C LEU A 183 -1.61 -11.38 5.71
N GLN A 184 -2.51 -10.41 5.94
CA GLN A 184 -2.32 -9.38 6.96
C GLN A 184 -2.20 -9.99 8.36
N ASN A 185 -3.08 -10.94 8.71
CA ASN A 185 -3.03 -11.64 10.00
C ASN A 185 -1.71 -12.41 10.15
N SER A 186 -1.31 -13.18 9.13
CA SER A 186 -0.01 -13.88 9.13
C SER A 186 1.18 -12.93 9.26
N LEU A 187 1.13 -11.77 8.58
CA LEU A 187 2.16 -10.73 8.72
C LEU A 187 2.21 -10.17 10.14
N THR A 188 1.06 -9.95 10.79
CA THR A 188 1.02 -9.48 12.18
C THR A 188 1.57 -10.51 13.16
N GLU A 189 1.29 -11.81 12.96
CA GLU A 189 1.83 -12.90 13.76
C GLU A 189 3.36 -13.02 13.63
N MET A 190 3.87 -12.91 12.40
CA MET A 190 5.32 -12.89 12.15
C MET A 190 5.99 -11.67 12.80
N LYS A 191 5.40 -10.48 12.69
CA LYS A 191 5.90 -9.26 13.37
C LYS A 191 5.94 -9.43 14.88
N TRP A 192 4.89 -10.00 15.47
CA TRP A 192 4.82 -10.26 16.90
C TRP A 192 5.89 -11.26 17.36
N SER A 193 6.07 -12.35 16.61
CA SER A 193 7.10 -13.36 16.89
C SER A 193 8.51 -12.79 16.85
N LEU A 194 8.83 -11.97 15.84
CA LEU A 194 10.11 -11.27 15.75
C LEU A 194 10.35 -10.30 16.91
N HIS A 195 9.31 -9.59 17.35
CA HIS A 195 9.41 -8.69 18.49
C HIS A 195 9.69 -9.44 19.80
N GLU A 196 8.99 -10.55 20.05
CA GLU A 196 9.23 -11.39 21.23
C GLU A 196 10.63 -12.03 21.21
N GLU A 197 11.15 -12.44 20.05
CA GLU A 197 12.52 -12.94 19.94
C GLU A 197 13.57 -11.85 20.26
N LYS A 198 13.38 -10.63 19.73
CA LYS A 198 14.25 -9.48 20.06
C LYS A 198 14.22 -9.15 21.55
N LYS A 199 13.03 -9.17 22.16
CA LYS A 199 12.85 -8.95 23.60
C LYS A 199 13.57 -10.01 24.44
N LYS A 200 13.49 -11.29 24.05
CA LYS A 200 14.24 -12.39 24.69
C LYS A 200 15.76 -12.16 24.57
N LYS A 201 16.28 -11.83 23.39
CA LYS A 201 17.72 -11.52 23.19
C LYS A 201 18.17 -10.34 24.04
N ASN A 202 17.40 -9.26 24.08
CA ASN A 202 17.68 -8.09 24.92
C ASN A 202 17.69 -8.44 26.41
N LYS A 203 16.73 -9.24 26.88
CA LYS A 203 16.70 -9.71 28.27
C LYS A 203 17.93 -10.54 28.62
N SER A 204 18.36 -11.45 27.74
CA SER A 204 19.60 -12.22 27.92
C SER A 204 20.84 -11.32 27.97
N ASN A 205 20.92 -10.31 27.11
CA ASN A 205 22.04 -9.35 27.11
C ASN A 205 22.09 -8.53 28.40
N ILE A 206 20.95 -8.09 28.92
CA ILE A 206 20.85 -7.37 30.20
C ILE A 206 21.38 -8.25 31.34
N ILE A 207 20.95 -9.51 31.41
CA ILE A 207 21.41 -10.45 32.46
C ILE A 207 22.94 -10.64 32.41
N VAL A 208 23.51 -10.78 31.21
CA VAL A 208 24.97 -10.93 31.04
C VAL A 208 25.71 -9.66 31.49
N LEU A 209 25.17 -8.47 31.19
CA LEU A 209 25.74 -7.21 31.64
C LEU A 209 25.65 -7.04 33.16
N ASP A 210 24.51 -7.36 33.77
CA ASP A 210 24.33 -7.31 35.23
C ASP A 210 25.34 -8.21 35.95
N GLN A 211 25.50 -9.46 35.48
CA GLN A 211 26.52 -10.38 36.02
C GLN A 211 27.96 -9.84 35.87
N LYS A 212 28.24 -9.12 34.78
CA LYS A 212 29.55 -8.48 34.57
C LYS A 212 29.77 -7.34 35.58
N TYR A 213 28.77 -6.49 35.79
CA TYR A 213 28.85 -5.40 36.76
C TYR A 213 28.96 -5.90 38.20
N GLU A 214 28.23 -6.96 38.58
CA GLU A 214 28.39 -7.59 39.90
C GLU A 214 29.82 -8.09 40.16
N LYS A 215 30.47 -8.69 39.15
CA LYS A 215 31.87 -9.11 39.25
C LYS A 215 32.82 -7.92 39.44
N GLU A 216 32.62 -6.80 38.74
CA GLU A 216 33.44 -5.60 38.94
C GLU A 216 33.16 -4.93 40.30
N ILE A 217 31.92 -4.89 40.76
CA ILE A 217 31.56 -4.38 42.10
C ILE A 217 32.25 -5.22 43.20
N THR A 218 32.23 -6.54 43.09
CA THR A 218 32.89 -7.41 44.09
C THR A 218 34.42 -7.26 44.05
N LYS A 219 35.02 -7.07 42.87
CA LYS A 219 36.46 -6.81 42.72
C LYS A 219 36.86 -5.47 43.33
N THR A 220 36.12 -4.40 43.04
CA THR A 220 36.36 -3.06 43.59
C THR A 220 36.16 -3.03 45.11
N LYS A 221 35.13 -3.71 45.64
CA LYS A 221 34.92 -3.86 47.08
C LYS A 221 36.10 -4.56 47.79
N LYS A 222 36.64 -5.63 47.20
CA LYS A 222 37.85 -6.31 47.72
C LYS A 222 39.08 -5.40 47.69
N ALA A 223 39.25 -4.60 46.64
CA ALA A 223 40.35 -3.64 46.55
C ALA A 223 40.23 -2.54 47.62
N LEU A 224 39.01 -2.03 47.85
CA LEU A 224 38.73 -1.03 48.88
C LEU A 224 39.04 -1.55 50.28
N GLU A 225 38.65 -2.79 50.62
CA GLU A 225 38.98 -3.37 51.92
C GLU A 225 40.49 -3.57 52.12
N LYS A 226 41.23 -3.97 51.08
CA LYS A 226 42.70 -4.01 51.13
C LYS A 226 43.29 -2.63 51.39
N GLN A 227 42.76 -1.59 50.76
CA GLN A 227 43.20 -0.21 50.95
C GLN A 227 42.92 0.28 52.38
N LYS A 228 41.74 -0.03 52.94
CA LYS A 228 41.42 0.32 54.33
C LYS A 228 42.39 -0.33 55.32
N GLU A 229 42.73 -1.60 55.12
CA GLU A 229 43.69 -2.30 55.99
C GLU A 229 45.10 -1.71 55.85
N ALA A 230 45.52 -1.33 54.64
CA ALA A 230 46.77 -0.60 54.43
C ALA A 230 46.79 0.76 55.15
N ASN A 231 45.70 1.52 55.08
CA ASN A 231 45.56 2.81 55.78
C ASN A 231 45.61 2.63 57.30
N LYS A 232 44.95 1.60 57.85
CA LYS A 232 45.00 1.28 59.28
C LYS A 232 46.42 1.00 59.76
N LYS A 233 47.24 0.31 58.95
CA LYS A 233 48.67 0.07 59.24
C LYS A 233 49.51 1.35 59.16
N LEU A 234 49.21 2.23 58.20
CA LEU A 234 49.87 3.53 58.10
C LEU A 234 49.53 4.41 59.31
N GLU A 235 48.27 4.43 59.75
CA GLU A 235 47.84 5.18 60.94
C GLU A 235 48.53 4.70 62.22
N SER A 236 48.67 3.37 62.40
CA SER A 236 49.39 2.85 63.57
C SER A 236 50.88 3.22 63.52
N SER A 237 51.53 3.16 62.35
CA SER A 237 52.91 3.62 62.17
C SER A 237 53.08 5.11 62.44
N LEU A 238 52.16 5.95 61.94
CA LEU A 238 52.14 7.39 62.20
C LEU A 238 52.03 7.68 63.70
N LYS A 239 51.13 7.01 64.42
CA LYS A 239 50.99 7.17 65.88
C LYS A 239 52.29 6.87 66.63
N VAL A 240 53.05 5.85 66.21
CA VAL A 240 54.36 5.53 66.79
C VAL A 240 55.36 6.65 66.51
N LYS A 241 55.46 7.11 65.25
CA LYS A 241 56.36 8.22 64.88
C LYS A 241 56.02 9.52 65.61
N THR A 242 54.74 9.85 65.76
CA THR A 242 54.31 11.04 66.52
C THR A 242 54.76 10.98 67.97
N LYS A 243 54.65 9.81 68.63
CA LYS A 243 55.17 9.63 70.00
C LYS A 243 56.69 9.84 70.08
N GLN A 244 57.43 9.32 69.10
CA GLN A 244 58.89 9.48 69.02
C GLN A 244 59.30 10.95 68.79
N ILE A 245 58.58 11.69 67.95
CA ILE A 245 58.81 13.12 67.76
C ILE A 245 58.57 13.89 69.07
N LEU A 246 57.51 13.55 69.81
CA LEU A 246 57.22 14.19 71.11
C LEU A 246 58.30 13.90 72.15
N SER A 247 58.87 12.68 72.20
CA SER A 247 59.98 12.39 73.11
C SER A 247 61.25 13.17 72.74
N LEU A 248 61.60 13.21 71.45
CA LEU A 248 62.75 13.99 70.96
C LEU A 248 62.55 15.49 71.20
N SER A 249 61.33 16.00 71.05
CA SER A 249 61.02 17.41 71.34
C SER A 249 61.24 17.74 72.81
N ARG A 250 60.84 16.85 73.74
CA ARG A 250 61.10 17.03 75.18
C ARG A 250 62.60 17.04 75.47
N GLU A 251 63.34 16.08 74.91
CA GLU A 251 64.79 16.01 75.05
C GLU A 251 65.48 17.29 74.52
N SER A 252 65.07 17.78 73.35
CA SER A 252 65.56 19.03 72.80
C SER A 252 65.29 20.22 73.72
N THR A 253 64.10 20.31 74.34
CA THR A 253 63.80 21.39 75.31
C THR A 253 64.66 21.28 76.56
N THR A 254 64.93 20.07 77.06
CA THR A 254 65.84 19.88 78.21
C THR A 254 67.27 20.29 77.88
N LEU A 255 67.76 19.95 76.69
CA LEU A 255 69.08 20.36 76.20
C LEU A 255 69.16 21.88 76.00
N GLN A 256 68.08 22.52 75.54
CA GLN A 256 68.01 23.99 75.44
C GLN A 256 68.11 24.65 76.83
N THR A 257 67.38 24.14 77.83
CA THR A 257 67.46 24.66 79.21
C THR A 257 68.85 24.45 79.82
N GLN A 258 69.46 23.28 79.63
CA GLN A 258 70.82 23.01 80.08
C GLN A 258 71.84 23.95 79.42
N ASN A 259 71.73 24.16 78.11
CA ASN A 259 72.58 25.13 77.41
C ASN A 259 72.38 26.56 77.94
N GLN A 260 71.15 26.95 78.27
CA GLN A 260 70.86 28.27 78.84
C GLN A 260 71.51 28.43 80.23
N GLN A 261 71.38 27.44 81.10
CA GLN A 261 72.06 27.42 82.41
C GLN A 261 73.59 27.48 82.29
N LEU A 262 74.16 26.77 81.32
CA LEU A 262 75.61 26.83 81.06
C LEU A 262 76.03 28.23 80.59
N LYS A 263 75.26 28.87 79.71
CA LYS A 263 75.51 30.26 79.29
C LYS A 263 75.49 31.22 80.49
N GLU A 264 74.51 31.08 81.38
CA GLU A 264 74.41 31.89 82.60
C GLU A 264 75.62 31.69 83.51
N ARG A 265 76.05 30.44 83.76
CA ARG A 265 77.26 30.14 84.54
C ARG A 265 78.54 30.70 83.91
N VAL A 266 78.66 30.63 82.59
CA VAL A 266 79.81 31.24 81.88
C VAL A 266 79.81 32.74 82.10
N GLN A 267 78.65 33.41 81.96
CA GLN A 267 78.51 34.84 82.19
C GLN A 267 78.82 35.24 83.65
N GLU A 268 78.41 34.44 84.63
CA GLU A 268 78.76 34.61 86.05
C GLU A 268 80.27 34.51 86.27
N LEU A 269 80.93 33.49 85.70
CA LEU A 269 82.37 33.30 85.81
C LEU A 269 83.15 34.43 85.12
N GLU A 270 82.69 34.90 83.95
CA GLU A 270 83.26 36.06 83.28
C GLU A 270 83.14 37.31 84.15
N SER A 271 81.97 37.54 84.76
CA SER A 271 81.74 38.64 85.69
C SER A 271 82.65 38.56 86.92
N ALA A 272 82.81 37.36 87.49
CA ALA A 272 83.69 37.11 88.62
C ALA A 272 85.18 37.34 88.27
N LEU A 273 85.62 36.93 87.08
CA LEU A 273 86.96 37.18 86.58
C LEU A 273 87.22 38.69 86.36
N VAL A 274 86.23 39.43 85.85
CA VAL A 274 86.32 40.90 85.72
C VAL A 274 86.46 41.54 87.11
N TYR A 275 85.65 41.13 88.08
CA TYR A 275 85.74 41.63 89.45
C TYR A 275 87.10 41.30 90.10
N GLN A 276 87.60 40.07 89.93
CA GLN A 276 88.91 39.65 90.45
C GLN A 276 90.05 40.46 89.83
N ARG A 277 90.00 40.75 88.52
CA ARG A 277 90.98 41.62 87.85
C ARG A 277 90.93 43.05 88.40
N GLN A 278 89.73 43.61 88.58
CA GLN A 278 89.56 44.95 89.16
C GLN A 278 90.08 45.01 90.60
N SER A 279 89.74 44.03 91.44
CA SER A 279 90.23 43.90 92.81
C SER A 279 91.76 43.78 92.87
N SER A 280 92.36 42.95 91.99
CA SER A 280 93.82 42.80 91.90
C SER A 280 94.52 44.09 91.45
N GLN A 281 93.92 44.86 90.53
CA GLN A 281 94.41 46.18 90.14
C GLN A 281 94.33 47.19 91.30
N VAL A 282 93.25 47.18 92.08
CA VAL A 282 93.12 48.04 93.28
C VAL A 282 94.17 47.66 94.33
N SER A 283 94.40 46.37 94.57
CA SER A 283 95.44 45.87 95.49
C SER A 283 96.84 46.32 95.08
N MET A 284 97.18 46.22 93.78
CA MET A 284 98.46 46.73 93.25
C MET A 284 98.59 48.25 93.44
N ILE A 285 97.51 49.02 93.25
CA ILE A 285 97.53 50.48 93.44
C ILE A 285 97.71 50.85 94.93
N THR A 286 97.16 50.05 95.86
CA THR A 286 97.36 50.27 97.30
C THR A 286 98.74 49.89 97.79
N GLU A 287 99.38 48.85 97.22
CA GLU A 287 100.77 48.48 97.53
C GLU A 287 101.79 49.49 96.98
N TRP A 288 101.50 50.17 95.87
CA TRP A 288 102.38 51.22 95.32
C TRP A 288 102.33 52.56 96.08
N LYS A 289 101.44 52.69 97.08
CA LYS A 289 101.30 53.91 97.91
C LYS A 289 101.88 53.77 99.32
N MET A 290 102.52 52.63 99.64
CA MET A 290 103.42 52.48 100.79
C MET A 290 104.87 52.50 100.31
#